data_AF-A0A957UA02-F1
#
_entry.id   AF-A0A957UA02-F1
#
_cell.length_a   1.000
_cell.length_b   1.000
_cell.length_c   1.000
_cell.angle_alpha   90.00
_cell.angle_beta   90.00
_cell.angle_gamma   90.00
#
_symmetry.space_group_name_H-M   'P 1'
#
loop_
_entity.id
_entity.type
_entity.pdbx_description
1 polymer ?
#
loop_
_entity_poly.entity_id
_entity_poly.type
_entity_poly.pdbx_seq_one_letter_code
_entity_poly.pdbx_strand_id
1 'polypeptide(L)'
;MTPAAPLLAHDAVLARRLEQAEATTTARYTAAQALLDPASGSTASTIGDGLAFFAGAGSPINRVVGLGTAQRVSPALVAACEAFYAARGEACRIDLCLAAHPSLTVLLAE
;
A
#
# COMPACT_ATOMS: atom_id res chain seq x y z
N MET A 1 -16.34 -10.09 -34.30
CA MET A 1 -15.36 -9.97 -33.20
C MET A 1 -15.84 -8.88 -32.26
N THR A 2 -16.53 -9.26 -31.19
CA THR A 2 -16.91 -8.35 -30.10
C THR A 2 -15.62 -7.91 -29.41
N PRO A 3 -15.37 -6.61 -29.17
CA PRO A 3 -14.21 -6.23 -28.38
C PRO A 3 -14.36 -6.84 -26.99
N ALA A 4 -13.32 -7.52 -26.51
CA ALA A 4 -13.27 -7.96 -25.13
C ALA A 4 -13.42 -6.71 -24.24
N ALA A 5 -14.44 -6.69 -23.39
CA ALA A 5 -14.57 -5.67 -22.34
C ALA A 5 -13.27 -5.59 -21.54
N PRO A 6 -12.86 -4.41 -21.02
CA PRO A 6 -11.57 -4.28 -20.36
C PRO A 6 -11.55 -5.17 -19.11
N LEU A 7 -10.74 -6.22 -19.17
CA LEU A 7 -10.81 -7.38 -18.27
C LEU A 7 -10.27 -7.15 -16.86
N LEU A 8 -9.88 -5.92 -16.49
CA LEU A 8 -8.95 -5.71 -15.37
C LEU A 8 -9.48 -4.87 -14.20
N ALA A 9 -10.71 -4.33 -14.24
CA ALA A 9 -11.22 -3.46 -13.17
C ALA A 9 -12.67 -3.73 -12.73
N HIS A 10 -13.34 -4.76 -13.25
CA HIS A 10 -14.80 -4.89 -13.07
C HIS A 10 -15.26 -5.55 -11.76
N ASP A 11 -14.35 -6.10 -10.96
CA ASP A 11 -14.71 -6.67 -9.66
C ASP A 11 -13.90 -6.02 -8.53
N ALA A 12 -14.43 -4.92 -8.01
CA ALA A 12 -13.88 -4.21 -6.84
C ALA A 12 -13.83 -5.10 -5.59
N VAL A 13 -14.71 -6.11 -5.47
CA VAL A 13 -14.71 -7.05 -4.36
C VAL A 13 -13.50 -7.98 -4.48
N LEU A 14 -13.22 -8.50 -5.68
CA LEU A 14 -12.03 -9.32 -5.93
C LEU A 14 -10.75 -8.51 -5.72
N ALA A 15 -10.68 -7.28 -6.24
CA ALA A 15 -9.53 -6.42 -6.06
C ALA A 15 -9.23 -6.17 -4.58
N ARG A 16 -10.25 -5.81 -3.79
CA ARG A 16 -10.09 -5.61 -2.34
C ARG A 16 -9.63 -6.88 -1.62
N ARG A 17 -10.13 -8.06 -2.02
CA ARG A 17 -9.68 -9.34 -1.45
C ARG A 17 -8.22 -9.65 -1.77
N LEU A 18 -7.75 -9.31 -2.97
CA LEU A 18 -6.36 -9.48 -3.36
C LEU A 18 -5.44 -8.57 -2.55
N GLU A 19 -5.78 -7.28 -2.45
CA GLU A 19 -5.07 -6.30 -1.62
C GLU A 19 -4.99 -6.74 -0.15
N GLN A 20 -6.09 -7.26 0.40
CA GLN A 20 -6.13 -7.80 1.76
C GLN A 20 -5.22 -9.02 1.94
N ALA A 21 -5.16 -9.92 0.95
CA ALA A 21 -4.30 -11.09 0.97
C ALA A 21 -2.81 -10.70 0.91
N GLU A 22 -2.47 -9.72 0.08
CA GLU A 22 -1.13 -9.15 -0.02
C GLU A 22 -0.72 -8.44 1.28
N ALA A 23 -1.59 -7.58 1.83
CA ALA A 23 -1.35 -6.90 3.09
C ALA A 23 -1.11 -7.90 4.24
N THR A 24 -1.93 -8.96 4.31
CA THR A 24 -1.79 -10.00 5.34
C THR A 24 -0.44 -10.72 5.24
N THR A 25 -0.04 -11.07 4.02
CA THR A 25 1.23 -11.78 3.77
C THR A 25 2.42 -10.88 4.11
N THR A 26 2.37 -9.62 3.68
CA THR A 26 3.44 -8.65 3.90
C THR A 26 3.55 -8.25 5.37
N ALA A 27 2.44 -8.16 6.11
CA ALA A 27 2.45 -7.93 7.55
C ALA A 27 3.15 -9.07 8.30
N ARG A 28 2.89 -10.33 7.91
CA ARG A 28 3.57 -11.50 8.48
C ARG A 28 5.06 -11.49 8.19
N TYR A 29 5.45 -11.17 6.95
CA TYR A 29 6.86 -11.00 6.58
C TYR A 29 7.53 -9.92 7.44
N THR A 30 6.91 -8.74 7.52
CA THR A 30 7.43 -7.59 8.26
C THR A 30 7.61 -7.92 9.75
N ALA A 31 6.65 -8.62 10.35
CA ALA A 31 6.73 -9.08 11.72
C ALA A 31 7.85 -10.13 11.92
N ALA A 32 7.97 -11.09 11.01
CA ALA A 32 9.04 -12.09 11.06
C ALA A 32 10.43 -11.43 10.91
N GLN A 33 10.57 -10.48 9.97
CA GLN A 33 11.80 -9.72 9.76
C GLN A 33 12.19 -8.93 11.00
N ALA A 34 11.22 -8.31 11.69
CA ALA A 34 11.48 -7.59 12.94
C ALA A 34 12.02 -8.49 14.06
N LEU A 35 11.65 -9.78 14.05
CA LEU A 35 12.16 -10.78 15.01
C LEU A 35 13.54 -11.31 14.62
N LEU A 36 13.76 -11.58 13.33
CA LEU A 36 15.00 -12.16 12.82
C LEU A 36 16.14 -11.15 12.76
N ASP A 37 15.83 -9.90 12.43
CA ASP A 37 16.76 -8.79 12.37
C ASP A 37 16.12 -7.52 12.96
N PRO A 38 16.17 -7.35 14.30
CA PRO A 38 15.66 -6.15 14.94
C PRO A 38 16.34 -4.85 14.47
N ALA A 39 17.60 -4.92 14.00
CA ALA A 39 18.35 -3.76 13.53
C ALA A 39 17.82 -3.23 12.19
N SER A 40 17.09 -4.04 11.42
CA SER A 40 16.38 -3.61 10.22
C SER A 40 15.34 -2.52 10.50
N GLY A 41 14.84 -2.39 11.73
CA GLY A 41 13.76 -1.47 12.08
C GLY A 41 12.40 -1.86 11.46
N SER A 42 12.27 -3.12 11.02
CA SER A 42 11.08 -3.62 10.33
C SER A 42 9.80 -3.37 11.12
N THR A 43 8.79 -2.78 10.48
CA THR A 43 7.54 -2.38 11.12
C THR A 43 6.43 -2.11 10.11
N ALA A 44 5.18 -2.24 10.54
CA ALA A 44 4.00 -1.96 9.74
C ALA A 44 3.12 -0.94 10.46
N SER A 45 2.42 -0.09 9.70
CA SER A 45 1.48 0.89 10.25
C SER A 45 0.24 1.00 9.37
N THR A 46 -0.92 1.08 10.00
CA THR A 46 -2.19 1.33 9.31
C THR A 46 -2.33 2.83 9.02
N ILE A 47 -2.62 3.19 7.77
CA ILE A 47 -2.88 4.56 7.34
C ILE A 47 -4.17 4.57 6.54
N GLY A 48 -5.25 5.07 7.16
CA GLY A 48 -6.58 4.94 6.60
C GLY A 48 -6.97 3.46 6.46
N ASP A 49 -7.26 3.03 5.24
CA ASP A 49 -7.53 1.64 4.87
C ASP A 49 -6.31 0.90 4.31
N GLY A 50 -5.19 1.60 4.14
CA GLY A 50 -3.94 1.02 3.69
C GLY A 50 -3.04 0.53 4.83
N LEU A 51 -2.06 -0.30 4.49
CA LEU A 51 -0.95 -0.67 5.36
C LEU A 51 0.36 -0.22 4.74
N ALA A 52 1.13 0.57 5.47
CA ALA A 52 2.50 0.93 5.16
C ALA A 52 3.45 -0.09 5.79
N PHE A 53 4.32 -0.68 4.98
CA PHE A 53 5.36 -1.60 5.45
C PHE A 53 6.73 -0.98 5.32
N PHE A 54 7.60 -1.28 6.27
CA PHE A 54 9.02 -1.01 6.21
C PHE A 54 9.77 -2.26 6.68
N ALA A 55 10.78 -2.71 5.94
CA ALA A 55 11.54 -3.91 6.25
C ALA A 55 13.06 -3.69 6.14
N GLY A 56 13.52 -2.46 6.41
CA GLY A 56 14.91 -2.05 6.30
C GLY A 56 15.19 -1.20 5.05
N ALA A 57 16.32 -0.50 5.07
CA ALA A 57 16.70 0.43 4.01
C ALA A 57 16.82 -0.28 2.65
N GLY A 58 16.29 0.35 1.60
CA GLY A 58 16.29 -0.14 0.22
C GLY A 58 15.39 -1.35 -0.04
N SER A 59 14.68 -1.87 0.97
CA SER A 59 13.85 -3.07 0.80
C SER A 59 12.72 -2.84 -0.20
N PRO A 60 12.48 -3.75 -1.16
CA PRO A 60 11.31 -3.66 -2.07
C PRO A 60 9.99 -3.82 -1.32
N ILE A 61 10.03 -4.28 -0.06
CA ILE A 61 8.86 -4.38 0.80
C ILE A 61 8.38 -3.00 1.26
N ASN A 62 9.24 -1.98 1.21
CA ASN A 62 8.93 -0.61 1.64
C ASN A 62 7.90 0.05 0.70
N ARG A 63 6.62 -0.16 0.99
CA ARG A 63 5.49 0.42 0.25
C ARG A 63 4.20 0.36 1.04
N VAL A 64 3.24 1.18 0.63
CA VAL A 64 1.85 1.14 1.09
C VAL A 64 1.02 0.29 0.14
N VAL A 65 0.18 -0.58 0.67
CA VAL A 65 -0.81 -1.37 -0.09
C VAL A 65 -2.23 -1.12 0.43
N GLY A 66 -3.24 -1.35 -0.40
CA GLY A 66 -4.65 -1.29 0.00
C GLY A 66 -5.24 0.11 0.24
N LEU A 67 -4.48 1.19 0.03
CA LEU A 67 -4.96 2.55 0.23
C LEU A 67 -6.08 2.90 -0.76
N GLY A 68 -7.21 3.41 -0.25
CA GLY A 68 -8.36 3.81 -1.06
C GLY A 68 -9.25 2.66 -1.54
N THR A 69 -9.06 1.44 -1.06
CA THR A 69 -9.89 0.27 -1.43
C THR A 69 -11.25 0.24 -0.74
N ALA A 70 -11.43 1.00 0.33
CA ALA A 70 -12.66 1.07 1.12
C ALA A 70 -13.14 2.51 1.38
N GLN A 71 -12.26 3.52 1.26
CA GLN A 71 -12.62 4.91 1.51
C GLN A 71 -12.00 5.91 0.53
N ARG A 72 -12.53 7.13 0.52
CA ARG A 72 -11.92 8.26 -0.19
C ARG A 72 -10.58 8.62 0.44
N VAL A 73 -9.55 8.77 -0.38
CA VAL A 73 -8.22 9.24 0.06
C VAL A 73 -8.17 10.77 0.10
N SER A 74 -7.74 11.32 1.24
CA SER A 74 -7.49 12.75 1.44
C SER A 74 -6.00 13.06 1.32
N PRO A 75 -5.60 14.32 1.06
CA PRO A 75 -4.19 14.73 1.07
C PRO A 75 -3.46 14.37 2.38
N ALA A 76 -4.18 14.44 3.51
CA ALA A 76 -3.61 14.10 4.82
C ALA A 76 -3.20 12.62 4.94
N LEU A 77 -3.90 11.70 4.26
CA LEU A 77 -3.52 10.29 4.24
C LEU A 77 -2.23 10.08 3.43
N VAL A 78 -2.09 10.74 2.28
CA VAL A 78 -0.85 10.68 1.47
C VAL A 78 0.32 11.27 2.25
N ALA A 79 0.13 12.43 2.87
CA ALA A 79 1.16 13.05 3.72
C ALA A 79 1.56 12.15 4.91
N ALA A 80 0.63 11.38 5.48
CA ALA A 80 0.94 10.41 6.52
C ALA A 80 1.81 9.25 6.00
N CYS A 81 1.55 8.77 4.78
CA CYS A 81 2.41 7.79 4.11
C CYS A 81 3.82 8.35 3.90
N GLU A 82 3.93 9.57 3.38
CA GLU A 82 5.21 10.26 3.18
C GLU A 82 5.98 10.43 4.49
N ALA A 83 5.31 10.89 5.55
CA ALA A 83 5.92 11.06 6.86
C ALA A 83 6.42 9.73 7.43
N PHE A 84 5.71 8.63 7.21
CA PHE A 84 6.15 7.30 7.63
C PHE A 84 7.49 6.93 6.98
N TYR A 85 7.66 7.12 5.67
CA TYR A 85 8.92 6.78 5.00
C TYR A 85 10.03 7.81 5.24
N ALA A 86 9.69 9.10 5.27
CA ALA A 86 10.64 10.19 5.52
C ALA A 86 11.31 10.07 6.89
N ALA A 87 10.55 9.69 7.93
CA ALA A 87 11.10 9.43 9.26
C ALA A 87 12.14 8.28 9.30
N ARG A 88 12.20 7.48 8.23
CA ARG A 88 13.10 6.33 8.06
C ARG A 88 14.13 6.55 6.95
N GLY A 89 14.20 7.76 6.39
CA GLY A 89 15.13 8.10 5.30
C GLY A 89 14.80 7.45 3.96
N GLU A 90 13.54 7.03 3.74
CA GLU A 90 13.09 6.34 2.53
C GLU A 90 12.12 7.19 1.72
N ALA A 91 12.06 6.91 0.41
CA ALA A 91 11.03 7.46 -0.46
C ALA A 91 9.70 6.73 -0.23
N CYS A 92 8.60 7.48 -0.22
CA CYS A 92 7.27 6.90 -0.16
C CYS A 92 6.94 6.21 -1.49
N ARG A 93 6.43 4.98 -1.40
CA ARG A 93 5.91 4.21 -2.53
C ARG A 93 4.53 3.70 -2.16
N ILE A 94 3.58 3.85 -3.07
CA ILE A 94 2.20 3.39 -2.90
C ILE A 94 1.90 2.48 -4.09
N ASP A 95 1.54 1.23 -3.81
CA ASP A 95 1.03 0.32 -4.83
C ASP A 95 -0.40 0.72 -5.17
N LEU A 96 -0.62 1.10 -6.42
CA LEU A 96 -1.91 1.60 -6.88
C LEU A 96 -2.81 0.45 -7.33
N CYS A 97 -3.86 0.19 -6.56
CA CYS A 97 -4.96 -0.66 -7.00
C CYS A 97 -5.81 0.08 -8.06
N LEU A 98 -6.05 -0.52 -9.22
CA LEU A 98 -6.91 0.09 -10.25
C LEU A 98 -8.37 0.25 -9.81
N ALA A 99 -8.79 -0.50 -8.79
CA ALA A 99 -10.12 -0.38 -8.18
C ALA A 99 -10.13 0.55 -6.95
N ALA A 100 -9.01 1.20 -6.60
CA ALA A 100 -8.98 2.20 -5.54
C ALA A 100 -9.87 3.40 -5.88
N HIS A 101 -10.30 4.11 -4.85
CA HIS A 101 -11.10 5.31 -5.00
C HIS A 101 -10.36 6.34 -5.88
N PRO A 102 -11.01 6.94 -6.90
CA PRO A 102 -10.34 7.83 -7.86
C PRO A 102 -9.66 9.07 -7.26
N SER A 103 -9.97 9.42 -6.00
CA SER A 103 -9.25 10.50 -5.31
C SER A 103 -7.78 10.19 -5.07
N LEU A 104 -7.37 8.92 -5.03
CA LEU A 104 -5.96 8.55 -4.91
C LEU A 104 -5.19 8.90 -6.19
N THR A 105 -5.72 8.56 -7.36
CA THR A 105 -5.03 8.84 -8.64
C THR A 105 -4.89 10.33 -8.91
N VAL A 106 -5.86 11.14 -8.47
CA VAL A 106 -5.75 12.61 -8.55
C VAL A 106 -4.58 13.13 -7.71
N LEU A 107 -4.40 12.61 -6.49
CA LEU A 107 -3.34 13.05 -5.58
C LEU A 107 -1.95 12.55 -6.01
N LEU A 108 -1.84 11.40 -6.69
CA LEU A 108 -0.57 10.85 -7.16
C LEU A 108 -0.09 11.44 -8.49
N ALA A 109 -0.90 12.30 -9.13
CA ALA A 109 -0.57 12.94 -10.41
C ALA A 109 0.14 14.30 -10.23
N GLU A 110 0.32 14.75 -8.99
CA GLU A 110 0.97 16.00 -8.59
C GLU A 110 2.44 15.77 -8.23
#